data_AF-A0A922SHK1-F1
#
_entry.id   AF-A0A922SHK1-F1
#
_cell.length_a   1.000
_cell.length_b   1.000
_cell.length_c   1.000
_cell.angle_alpha   90.00
_cell.angle_beta   90.00
_cell.angle_gamma   90.00
#
_symmetry.space_group_name_H-M   'P 1'
#
loop_
_entity.id
_entity.type
_entity.pdbx_description
1 polymer ?
#
loop_
_entity_poly.entity_id
_entity_poly.type
_entity_poly.pdbx_seq_one_letter_code
_entity_poly.pdbx_strand_id
1 'polypeptide(L)'
;MSTICNPTIPGSFQIPSPGIYPGRIIKVKGQVPNCSPRFAINLQCGPKMPPGEDIAFHFNPRFVQNTLVRNHFACSGWGTEEVSNGVPMKAGECFEVLIHCYYYNFKVEVNGIFACEFNHRIDFQKSPTLWWMVMSPFIRSASRGSTLHRTRNWFAINIQCGPKLYPHEDIAFHFNPRFCQKAVVRNHFTCSGWGPEETQGPLPLSSGEPFEVFIHCYEHAFKVRIKEEEIY
;
A
#
# COMPACT_ATOMS: atom_id res chain seq x y z
N MET A 1 15.09 17.36 -15.27
CA MET A 1 14.02 16.43 -14.86
C MET A 1 14.68 15.16 -14.37
N SER A 2 14.30 14.66 -13.18
CA SER A 2 14.72 13.34 -12.70
C SER A 2 13.62 12.33 -13.02
N THR A 3 13.96 11.24 -13.70
CA THR A 3 13.00 10.19 -14.04
C THR A 3 13.47 8.88 -13.41
N ILE A 4 12.55 8.19 -12.74
CA ILE A 4 12.75 6.83 -12.23
C ILE A 4 11.94 5.91 -13.14
N CYS A 5 12.60 4.99 -13.82
CA CYS A 5 11.96 4.07 -14.77
C CYS A 5 11.75 2.70 -14.10
N ASN A 6 10.58 2.10 -14.34
CA ASN A 6 10.22 0.76 -13.88
C ASN A 6 10.52 0.47 -12.39
N PRO A 7 10.15 1.37 -11.46
CA PRO A 7 10.40 1.13 -10.04
C PRO A 7 9.63 -0.08 -9.52
N THR A 8 10.22 -0.84 -8.60
CA THR A 8 9.51 -1.88 -7.84
C THR A 8 8.53 -1.26 -6.85
N ILE A 9 7.33 -1.84 -6.73
CA ILE A 9 6.21 -1.36 -5.91
C ILE A 9 5.78 -2.45 -4.91
N PRO A 10 5.57 -2.15 -3.61
CA PRO A 10 5.68 -0.85 -2.97
C PRO A 10 7.11 -0.31 -2.94
N GLY A 11 7.25 1.01 -3.08
CA GLY A 11 8.56 1.65 -3.11
C GLY A 11 8.51 3.09 -2.63
N SER A 12 9.64 3.56 -2.12
CA SER A 12 9.87 4.92 -1.62
C SER A 12 10.95 5.57 -2.46
N PHE A 13 10.64 6.73 -3.04
CA PHE A 13 11.49 7.39 -4.02
C PHE A 13 11.76 8.82 -3.59
N GLN A 14 13.04 9.17 -3.40
CA GLN A 14 13.41 10.52 -3.01
C GLN A 14 13.00 11.50 -4.11
N ILE A 15 12.30 12.56 -3.73
CA ILE A 15 12.03 13.71 -4.59
C ILE A 15 13.30 14.59 -4.56
N PRO A 16 13.97 14.80 -5.71
CA PRO A 16 15.25 15.52 -5.70
C PRO A 16 15.10 16.94 -5.19
N SER A 17 16.17 17.44 -4.57
CA SER A 17 16.29 18.81 -4.06
C SER A 17 15.82 19.85 -5.10
N PRO A 18 15.06 20.89 -4.70
CA PRO A 18 14.70 21.27 -3.33
C PRO A 18 13.39 20.63 -2.82
N GLY A 19 13.08 19.40 -3.24
CA GLY A 19 11.87 18.71 -2.79
C GLY A 19 10.58 19.30 -3.38
N ILE A 20 9.56 19.47 -2.53
CA ILE A 20 8.27 20.07 -2.88
C ILE A 20 8.31 21.59 -2.71
N TYR A 21 7.90 22.32 -3.73
CA TYR A 21 7.78 23.78 -3.72
C TYR A 21 6.67 24.24 -4.69
N PRO A 22 6.07 25.43 -4.50
CA PRO A 22 5.08 25.96 -5.44
C PRO A 22 5.65 26.06 -6.86
N GLY A 23 4.97 25.45 -7.83
CA GLY A 23 5.43 25.30 -9.21
C GLY A 23 6.05 23.93 -9.54
N ARG A 24 6.39 23.10 -8.53
CA ARG A 24 6.83 21.72 -8.76
C ARG A 24 5.67 20.88 -9.34
N ILE A 25 5.98 20.08 -10.35
CA ILE A 25 5.07 19.07 -10.91
C ILE A 25 5.68 17.69 -10.71
N ILE A 26 4.90 16.76 -10.15
CA ILE A 26 5.25 15.34 -10.07
C ILE A 26 4.41 14.60 -11.10
N LYS A 27 5.08 13.87 -11.98
CA LYS A 27 4.45 13.03 -13.01
C LYS A 27 4.63 11.57 -12.64
N VAL A 28 3.53 10.83 -12.54
CA VAL A 28 3.51 9.39 -12.32
C VAL A 28 2.82 8.73 -13.51
N LYS A 29 3.49 7.80 -14.17
CA LYS A 29 2.92 6.96 -15.23
C LYS A 29 2.92 5.51 -14.78
N GLY A 30 1.87 4.79 -15.14
CA GLY A 30 1.78 3.37 -14.86
C GLY A 30 0.58 2.73 -15.54
N GLN A 31 0.31 1.48 -15.17
CA GLN A 31 -0.89 0.75 -15.54
C GLN A 31 -1.57 0.29 -14.26
N VAL A 32 -2.88 0.49 -14.16
CA VAL A 32 -3.65 -0.08 -13.07
C VAL A 32 -3.77 -1.59 -13.33
N PRO A 33 -3.40 -2.47 -12.39
CA PRO A 33 -3.65 -3.90 -12.56
C PRO A 33 -5.16 -4.18 -12.79
N ASN A 34 -5.49 -5.15 -13.66
CA ASN A 34 -6.88 -5.48 -14.05
C ASN A 34 -7.85 -5.72 -12.87
N CYS A 35 -7.34 -6.15 -11.73
CA CYS A 35 -8.14 -6.45 -10.53
C CYS A 35 -7.69 -5.63 -9.31
N SER A 36 -7.08 -4.46 -9.51
CA SER A 36 -6.64 -3.63 -8.39
C SER A 36 -7.85 -3.01 -7.68
N PRO A 37 -8.05 -3.25 -6.36
CA PRO A 37 -9.13 -2.58 -5.65
C PRO A 37 -8.83 -1.10 -5.41
N ARG A 38 -7.54 -0.76 -5.26
CA ARG A 38 -7.02 0.60 -5.04
C ARG A 38 -5.49 0.63 -5.07
N PHE A 39 -4.93 1.82 -5.30
CA PHE A 39 -3.53 2.14 -5.01
C PHE A 39 -3.41 3.50 -4.34
N ALA A 40 -2.25 3.82 -3.79
CA ALA A 40 -1.98 5.14 -3.24
C ALA A 40 -0.67 5.74 -3.75
N ILE A 41 -0.68 7.05 -3.99
CA ILE A 41 0.51 7.88 -4.14
C ILE A 41 0.57 8.76 -2.89
N ASN A 42 1.67 8.69 -2.15
CA ASN A 42 1.89 9.50 -0.96
C ASN A 42 3.07 10.45 -1.18
N LEU A 43 2.90 11.72 -0.81
CA LEU A 43 3.99 12.67 -0.65
C LEU A 43 4.35 12.74 0.83
N GLN A 44 5.48 12.16 1.20
CA GLN A 44 5.94 11.97 2.58
C GLN A 44 7.10 12.89 2.94
N CYS A 45 7.15 13.32 4.20
CA CYS A 45 8.20 14.16 4.78
C CYS A 45 9.48 13.39 5.16
N GLY A 46 9.60 12.12 4.74
CA GLY A 46 10.72 11.26 5.05
C GLY A 46 10.67 9.91 4.30
N PRO A 47 11.75 9.12 4.36
CA PRO A 47 11.89 7.90 3.56
C PRO A 47 11.12 6.69 4.10
N LYS A 48 10.75 6.68 5.39
CA LYS A 48 10.21 5.48 6.03
C LYS A 48 8.73 5.32 5.71
N MET A 49 8.35 4.09 5.38
CA MET A 49 6.95 3.73 5.15
C MET A 49 6.09 3.97 6.41
N PRO A 50 4.79 4.28 6.27
CA PRO A 50 3.88 4.43 7.40
C PRO A 50 3.88 3.21 8.34
N PRO A 51 3.85 3.44 9.67
CA PRO A 51 3.52 4.70 10.35
C PRO A 51 4.71 5.65 10.61
N GLY A 52 5.85 5.47 9.94
CA GLY A 52 7.11 6.08 10.33
C GLY A 52 7.30 7.58 10.08
N GLU A 53 6.60 8.18 9.12
CA GLU A 53 6.78 9.59 8.72
C GLU A 53 5.43 10.21 8.31
N ASP A 54 5.34 11.53 8.41
CA ASP A 54 4.15 12.29 8.01
C ASP A 54 3.89 12.19 6.50
N ILE A 55 2.62 12.05 6.11
CA ILE A 55 2.15 12.13 4.73
C ILE A 55 1.43 13.45 4.54
N ALA A 56 2.05 14.39 3.83
CA ALA A 56 1.43 15.68 3.50
C ALA A 56 0.28 15.54 2.52
N PHE A 57 0.36 14.56 1.61
CA PHE A 57 -0.70 14.28 0.65
C PHE A 57 -0.79 12.79 0.35
N HIS A 58 -1.94 12.20 0.67
CA HIS A 58 -2.34 10.85 0.32
C HIS A 58 -3.36 10.92 -0.80
N PHE A 59 -3.03 10.42 -1.98
CA PHE A 59 -3.92 10.30 -3.13
C PHE A 59 -4.29 8.82 -3.33
N ASN A 60 -5.56 8.46 -3.11
CA ASN A 60 -6.01 7.07 -3.09
C ASN A 60 -7.26 6.84 -3.96
N PRO A 61 -7.09 6.57 -5.26
CA PRO A 61 -8.17 6.04 -6.09
C PRO A 61 -8.61 4.67 -5.60
N ARG A 62 -9.91 4.50 -5.35
CA ARG A 62 -10.57 3.26 -4.94
C ARG A 62 -11.55 2.83 -6.03
N PHE A 63 -11.19 1.79 -6.77
CA PHE A 63 -11.93 1.37 -7.97
C PHE A 63 -13.22 0.63 -7.63
N VAL A 64 -13.21 -0.20 -6.58
CA VAL A 64 -14.40 -0.94 -6.12
C VAL A 64 -15.50 0.03 -5.65
N GLN A 65 -15.13 1.00 -4.82
CA GLN A 65 -16.05 2.02 -4.33
C GLN A 65 -16.30 3.15 -5.34
N ASN A 66 -15.59 3.16 -6.47
CA ASN A 66 -15.57 4.24 -7.45
C ASN A 66 -15.43 5.64 -6.80
N THR A 67 -14.45 5.78 -5.91
CA THR A 67 -14.20 7.02 -5.17
C THR A 67 -12.72 7.39 -5.19
N LEU A 68 -12.45 8.69 -5.19
CA LEU A 68 -11.13 9.25 -5.01
C LEU A 68 -11.01 9.83 -3.60
N VAL A 69 -10.20 9.19 -2.76
CA VAL A 69 -9.92 9.64 -1.39
C VAL A 69 -8.63 10.44 -1.35
N ARG A 70 -8.67 11.59 -0.67
CA ARG A 70 -7.50 12.37 -0.30
C ARG A 70 -7.43 12.55 1.21
N ASN A 71 -6.22 12.52 1.76
CA ASN A 71 -6.01 12.81 3.18
C ASN A 71 -4.55 13.21 3.46
N HIS A 72 -4.24 13.41 4.73
CA HIS A 72 -2.90 13.55 5.28
C HIS A 72 -2.77 12.61 6.48
N PHE A 73 -1.53 12.23 6.79
CA PHE A 73 -1.18 11.49 8.00
C PHE A 73 -0.18 12.32 8.79
N ALA A 74 -0.52 12.70 10.01
CA ALA A 74 0.33 13.50 10.87
C ALA A 74 0.10 13.10 12.33
N CYS A 75 1.11 13.26 13.18
CA CYS A 75 1.02 12.92 14.61
C CYS A 75 0.51 11.48 14.84
N SER A 76 0.98 10.54 14.02
CA SER A 76 0.60 9.11 14.07
C SER A 76 -0.87 8.80 13.79
N GLY A 77 -1.60 9.71 13.14
CA GLY A 77 -3.01 9.53 12.82
C GLY A 77 -3.38 10.04 11.42
N TRP A 78 -4.44 9.46 10.86
CA TRP A 78 -5.09 10.02 9.67
C TRP A 78 -5.96 11.20 10.04
N GLY A 79 -5.94 12.24 9.23
CA GLY A 79 -6.89 13.33 9.34
C GLY A 79 -8.28 13.00 8.80
N THR A 80 -9.11 14.02 8.62
CA THR A 80 -10.42 13.90 7.97
C THR A 80 -10.26 13.63 6.48
N GLU A 81 -10.82 12.52 5.97
CA GLU A 81 -10.81 12.20 4.54
C GLU A 81 -11.60 13.26 3.73
N GLU A 82 -11.08 13.60 2.56
CA GLU A 82 -11.87 14.24 1.50
C GLU A 82 -12.17 13.21 0.42
N VAL A 83 -13.45 13.00 0.13
CA VAL A 83 -13.92 11.96 -0.78
C VAL A 83 -14.61 12.61 -1.97
N SER A 84 -14.18 12.28 -3.18
CA SER A 84 -14.87 12.63 -4.41
C SER A 84 -15.45 11.37 -5.06
N ASN A 85 -16.62 11.52 -5.69
CA ASN A 85 -17.22 10.46 -6.49
C ASN A 85 -16.49 10.34 -7.82
N GLY A 86 -16.30 9.10 -8.28
CA GLY A 86 -15.62 8.78 -9.52
C GLY A 86 -14.11 8.71 -9.36
N VAL A 87 -13.51 7.81 -10.14
CA VAL A 87 -12.06 7.77 -10.37
C VAL A 87 -11.83 8.00 -11.86
N PRO A 88 -11.01 9.00 -12.27
CA PRO A 88 -10.70 9.26 -13.69
C PRO A 88 -9.69 8.24 -14.27
N MET A 89 -9.77 6.97 -13.83
CA MET A 89 -8.95 5.84 -14.25
C MET A 89 -9.77 4.56 -14.09
N LYS A 90 -9.48 3.54 -14.88
CA LYS A 90 -10.07 2.20 -14.71
C LYS A 90 -9.01 1.15 -14.46
N ALA A 91 -9.42 0.05 -13.84
CA ALA A 91 -8.58 -1.13 -13.72
C ALA A 91 -8.19 -1.65 -15.11
N GLY A 92 -6.93 -2.05 -15.27
CA GLY A 92 -6.34 -2.50 -16.54
C GLY A 92 -5.82 -1.40 -17.45
N GLU A 93 -6.21 -0.14 -17.23
CA GLU A 93 -5.82 0.97 -18.11
C GLU A 93 -4.48 1.60 -17.69
N CYS A 94 -3.75 2.10 -18.69
CA CYS A 94 -2.62 2.98 -18.46
C CYS A 94 -3.11 4.32 -17.91
N PHE A 95 -2.32 4.93 -17.03
CA PHE A 95 -2.62 6.23 -16.45
C PHE A 95 -1.39 7.14 -16.44
N GLU A 96 -1.66 8.44 -16.53
CA GLU A 96 -0.74 9.51 -16.14
C GLU A 96 -1.41 10.33 -15.04
N VAL A 97 -0.74 10.48 -13.89
CA VAL A 97 -1.12 11.40 -12.82
C VAL A 97 -0.12 12.54 -12.80
N LEU A 98 -0.61 13.77 -12.84
CA LEU A 98 0.15 14.99 -12.60
C LEU A 98 -0.27 15.60 -11.27
N ILE A 99 0.66 15.77 -10.35
CA ILE A 99 0.45 16.47 -9.09
C ILE A 99 1.18 17.80 -9.16
N HIS A 100 0.41 18.88 -9.23
CA HIS A 100 0.89 20.25 -9.26
C HIS A 100 0.90 20.80 -7.83
N CYS A 101 2.06 21.23 -7.36
CA CYS A 101 2.16 21.93 -6.08
C CYS A 101 1.92 23.42 -6.29
N TYR A 102 0.89 23.98 -5.68
CA TYR A 102 0.67 25.42 -5.58
C TYR A 102 0.98 25.91 -4.15
N TYR A 103 0.88 27.22 -3.94
CA TYR A 103 1.12 27.82 -2.62
C TYR A 103 0.19 27.31 -1.53
N TYR A 104 -1.08 27.07 -1.84
CA TYR A 104 -2.11 26.72 -0.84
C TYR A 104 -2.63 25.30 -0.95
N ASN A 105 -2.44 24.64 -2.10
CA ASN A 105 -2.98 23.32 -2.35
C ASN A 105 -2.14 22.51 -3.35
N PHE A 106 -2.43 21.22 -3.41
CA PHE A 106 -2.12 20.39 -4.57
C PHE A 106 -3.30 20.41 -5.53
N LYS A 107 -3.02 20.44 -6.84
CA LYS A 107 -4.00 20.13 -7.89
C LYS A 107 -3.56 18.87 -8.62
N VAL A 108 -4.49 17.98 -8.89
CA VAL A 108 -4.20 16.71 -9.55
C VAL A 108 -4.94 16.62 -10.87
N GLU A 109 -4.22 16.28 -11.91
CA GLU A 109 -4.76 15.87 -13.20
C GLU A 109 -4.49 14.40 -13.43
N VAL A 110 -5.43 13.73 -14.06
CA VAL A 110 -5.33 12.32 -14.42
C VAL A 110 -5.72 12.16 -15.87
N ASN A 111 -4.79 11.64 -16.68
CA ASN A 111 -4.95 11.53 -18.13
C ASN A 111 -5.33 12.86 -18.81
N GLY A 112 -4.78 13.97 -18.31
CA GLY A 112 -5.05 15.33 -18.80
C GLY A 112 -6.40 15.91 -18.35
N ILE A 113 -7.16 15.21 -17.52
CA ILE A 113 -8.42 15.68 -16.96
C ILE A 113 -8.21 16.07 -15.50
N PHE A 114 -8.69 17.25 -15.12
CA PHE A 114 -8.67 17.67 -13.72
C PHE A 114 -9.44 16.68 -12.83
N ALA A 115 -8.79 16.22 -11.77
CA ALA A 115 -9.32 15.17 -10.89
C ALA A 115 -9.71 15.70 -9.50
N CYS A 116 -8.83 16.48 -8.86
CA CYS A 116 -9.11 17.05 -7.54
C CYS A 116 -8.16 18.20 -7.16
N GLU A 117 -8.54 18.92 -6.11
CA GLU A 117 -7.63 19.76 -5.31
C GLU A 117 -7.54 19.20 -3.89
N PHE A 118 -6.45 19.51 -3.19
CA PHE A 118 -6.27 19.20 -1.78
C PHE A 118 -5.48 20.31 -1.10
N ASN A 119 -6.10 21.02 -0.17
CA ASN A 119 -5.44 22.11 0.57
C ASN A 119 -4.32 21.56 1.45
N HIS A 120 -3.20 22.30 1.53
CA HIS A 120 -2.08 21.90 2.38
C HIS A 120 -2.51 21.89 3.84
N ARG A 121 -2.36 20.73 4.50
CA ARG A 121 -2.60 20.57 5.94
C ARG A 121 -1.32 20.41 6.75
N ILE A 122 -0.22 20.13 6.06
CA ILE A 122 1.13 20.11 6.61
C ILE A 122 1.91 21.24 5.96
N ASP A 123 2.61 22.00 6.78
CA ASP A 123 3.47 23.10 6.33
C ASP A 123 4.75 22.54 5.68
N PHE A 124 4.67 22.28 4.38
CA PHE A 124 5.75 21.68 3.61
C PHE A 124 6.98 22.61 3.48
N GLN A 125 6.83 23.91 3.76
CA GLN A 125 7.94 24.87 3.72
C GLN A 125 8.91 24.70 4.90
N LYS A 126 8.49 24.04 5.98
CA LYS A 126 9.33 23.79 7.16
C LYS A 126 10.28 22.59 7.04
N SER A 127 10.12 21.74 6.01
CA SER A 127 11.03 20.62 5.74
C SER A 127 11.27 20.46 4.24
N PRO A 128 12.00 21.38 3.59
CA PRO A 128 12.15 21.40 2.13
C PRO A 128 13.04 20.26 1.59
N THR A 129 13.86 19.62 2.41
CA THR A 129 14.95 18.74 1.96
C THR A 129 14.64 17.24 2.02
N LEU A 130 13.51 16.84 2.61
CA LEU A 130 13.21 15.44 2.91
C LEU A 130 11.83 15.07 2.38
N TRP A 131 11.72 14.86 1.07
CA TRP A 131 10.48 14.43 0.44
C TRP A 131 10.63 13.10 -0.28
N TRP A 132 9.71 12.17 -0.03
CA TRP A 132 9.62 10.91 -0.73
C TRP A 132 8.24 10.72 -1.34
N MET A 133 8.22 10.22 -2.57
CA MET A 133 7.03 9.65 -3.17
C MET A 133 6.96 8.18 -2.79
N VAL A 134 5.91 7.78 -2.11
CA VAL A 134 5.65 6.38 -1.78
C VAL A 134 4.44 5.90 -2.56
N MET A 135 4.66 4.89 -3.39
CA MET A 135 3.59 4.20 -4.10
C MET A 135 3.29 2.89 -3.38
N SER A 136 2.04 2.72 -2.96
CA SER A 136 1.59 1.54 -2.24
C SER A 136 0.43 0.88 -2.98
N PRO A 137 0.47 -0.44 -3.26
CA PRO A 137 -0.76 -1.19 -3.45
C PRO A 137 -1.40 -1.31 -2.06
N PHE A 138 -2.72 -1.09 -1.92
CA PHE A 138 -3.35 -1.52 -0.68
C PHE A 138 -3.79 -2.98 -0.81
N ILE A 139 -2.79 -3.84 -0.81
CA ILE A 139 -2.83 -5.19 -0.25
C ILE A 139 -1.51 -5.27 0.53
N ARG A 140 -1.54 -5.15 1.86
CA ARG A 140 -0.47 -5.73 2.69
C ARG A 140 -0.81 -7.23 2.74
N SER A 141 0.05 -8.17 2.37
CA SER A 141 1.48 -8.20 2.60
C SER A 141 2.32 -8.60 1.37
N ALA A 142 3.46 -7.97 1.23
CA ALA A 142 4.67 -8.62 0.74
C ALA A 142 5.73 -8.43 1.81
N SER A 143 6.24 -9.52 2.39
CA SER A 143 7.39 -9.48 3.28
C SER A 143 8.62 -9.86 2.46
N ARG A 144 9.26 -8.88 1.82
CA ARG A 144 10.46 -9.12 1.03
C ARG A 144 11.66 -9.31 1.95
N GLY A 145 12.37 -10.42 1.83
CA GLY A 145 13.62 -10.67 2.56
C GLY A 145 13.45 -10.87 4.07
N SER A 146 12.32 -11.41 4.50
CA SER A 146 12.14 -11.78 5.91
C SER A 146 12.85 -13.10 6.21
N THR A 147 13.52 -13.15 7.36
CA THR A 147 14.14 -14.37 7.89
C THR A 147 13.45 -14.73 9.19
N LEU A 148 12.89 -15.94 9.28
CA LEU A 148 12.36 -16.43 10.54
C LEU A 148 13.51 -16.79 11.49
N HIS A 149 13.45 -16.31 12.72
CA HIS A 149 14.40 -16.71 13.77
C HIS A 149 14.39 -18.24 13.93
N ARG A 150 15.56 -18.90 13.97
CA ARG A 150 15.70 -20.38 13.92
C ARG A 150 14.88 -21.14 14.98
N THR A 151 14.48 -20.47 16.06
CA THR A 151 13.72 -21.04 17.18
C THR A 151 12.20 -20.84 17.07
N ARG A 152 11.70 -20.01 16.14
CA ARG A 152 10.25 -19.84 15.94
C ARG A 152 9.74 -20.88 14.96
N ASN A 153 8.63 -21.51 15.31
CA ASN A 153 8.00 -22.59 14.55
C ASN A 153 6.78 -22.15 13.73
N TRP A 154 6.42 -20.86 13.75
CA TRP A 154 5.36 -20.28 12.93
C TRP A 154 5.51 -18.76 12.81
N PHE A 155 4.84 -18.19 11.82
CA PHE A 155 4.53 -16.76 11.75
C PHE A 155 3.15 -16.56 11.12
N ALA A 156 2.58 -15.37 11.26
CA ALA A 156 1.31 -15.04 10.65
C ALA A 156 1.38 -13.72 9.88
N ILE A 157 0.60 -13.66 8.82
CA ILE A 157 0.35 -12.47 8.01
C ILE A 157 -1.16 -12.27 8.00
N ASN A 158 -1.61 -11.06 8.36
CA ASN A 158 -3.02 -10.70 8.39
C ASN A 158 -3.34 -9.62 7.36
N ILE A 159 -4.38 -9.86 6.57
CA ILE A 159 -5.09 -8.84 5.78
C ILE A 159 -6.34 -8.46 6.57
N GLN A 160 -6.32 -7.29 7.21
CA GLN A 160 -7.33 -6.86 8.18
C GLN A 160 -7.91 -5.48 7.88
N CYS A 161 -9.14 -5.22 8.35
CA CYS A 161 -9.91 -4.01 8.04
C CYS A 161 -9.47 -2.74 8.80
N GLY A 162 -8.61 -2.87 9.81
CA GLY A 162 -8.08 -1.73 10.55
C GLY A 162 -6.70 -1.98 11.18
N PRO A 163 -6.14 -0.99 11.90
CA PRO A 163 -4.75 -1.02 12.37
C PRO A 163 -4.53 -1.77 13.69
N LYS A 164 -5.58 -2.19 14.41
CA LYS A 164 -5.42 -2.78 15.74
C LYS A 164 -4.83 -4.19 15.65
N LEU A 165 -3.70 -4.41 16.34
CA LEU A 165 -3.08 -5.72 16.46
C LEU A 165 -3.74 -6.59 17.54
N TYR A 166 -4.32 -5.97 18.56
CA TYR A 166 -5.12 -6.64 19.58
C TYR A 166 -6.01 -5.62 20.32
N PRO A 167 -7.27 -5.95 20.66
CA PRO A 167 -8.03 -7.06 20.07
C PRO A 167 -8.07 -6.91 18.54
N HIS A 168 -8.07 -8.03 17.82
CA HIS A 168 -8.07 -8.01 16.36
C HIS A 168 -9.35 -7.35 15.85
N GLU A 169 -9.22 -6.45 14.88
CA GLU A 169 -10.32 -6.10 13.98
C GLU A 169 -10.54 -7.26 12.98
N ASP A 170 -11.57 -7.19 12.13
CA ASP A 170 -11.85 -8.27 11.19
C ASP A 170 -10.63 -8.54 10.28
N ILE A 171 -10.20 -9.80 10.26
CA ILE A 171 -9.13 -10.32 9.42
C ILE A 171 -9.79 -11.05 8.26
N ALA A 172 -9.79 -10.43 7.09
CA ALA A 172 -10.31 -11.03 5.86
C ALA A 172 -9.48 -12.25 5.40
N PHE A 173 -8.17 -12.23 5.66
CA PHE A 173 -7.27 -13.34 5.34
C PHE A 173 -6.12 -13.44 6.33
N HIS A 174 -6.03 -14.56 7.01
CA HIS A 174 -4.94 -14.95 7.90
C HIS A 174 -4.13 -16.03 7.19
N PHE A 175 -2.84 -15.75 6.96
CA PHE A 175 -1.89 -16.70 6.38
C PHE A 175 -0.87 -17.10 7.44
N ASN A 176 -0.86 -18.37 7.85
CA ASN A 176 -0.09 -18.86 8.98
C ASN A 176 0.72 -20.12 8.63
N PRO A 177 1.95 -19.96 8.12
CA PRO A 177 2.92 -21.05 8.01
C PRO A 177 3.29 -21.63 9.37
N ARG A 178 3.08 -22.95 9.54
CA ARG A 178 3.42 -23.72 10.74
C ARG A 178 4.47 -24.77 10.39
N PHE A 179 5.73 -24.50 10.73
CA PHE A 179 6.89 -25.31 10.34
C PHE A 179 6.88 -26.70 10.97
N CYS A 180 6.45 -26.84 12.23
CA CYS A 180 6.30 -28.15 12.87
C CYS A 180 5.22 -29.01 12.21
N GLN A 181 4.13 -28.39 11.74
CA GLN A 181 3.03 -29.09 11.07
C GLN A 181 3.32 -29.32 9.58
N LYS A 182 4.40 -28.71 9.05
CA LYS A 182 4.74 -28.72 7.61
C LYS A 182 3.57 -28.29 6.73
N ALA A 183 2.79 -27.33 7.21
CA ALA A 183 1.60 -26.83 6.53
C ALA A 183 1.46 -25.31 6.66
N VAL A 184 0.67 -24.74 5.76
CA VAL A 184 0.11 -23.40 5.88
C VAL A 184 -1.33 -23.55 6.36
N VAL A 185 -1.67 -22.81 7.41
CA VAL A 185 -3.05 -22.62 7.84
C VAL A 185 -3.55 -21.28 7.32
N ARG A 186 -4.69 -21.29 6.67
CA ARG A 186 -5.42 -20.09 6.25
C ARG A 186 -6.73 -19.99 7.04
N ASN A 187 -7.13 -18.78 7.38
CA ASN A 187 -8.39 -18.55 8.09
C ASN A 187 -8.88 -17.10 7.89
N HIS A 188 -10.03 -16.77 8.47
CA HIS A 188 -10.52 -15.42 8.69
C HIS A 188 -10.87 -15.21 10.17
N PHE A 189 -10.86 -13.97 10.61
CA PHE A 189 -11.34 -13.58 11.95
C PHE A 189 -12.44 -12.54 11.76
N THR A 190 -13.65 -12.85 12.19
CA THR A 190 -14.81 -11.95 12.06
C THR A 190 -15.68 -12.07 13.29
N CYS A 191 -16.38 -11.01 13.68
CA CYS A 191 -17.29 -11.03 14.83
C CYS A 191 -16.62 -11.55 16.13
N SER A 192 -15.36 -11.16 16.34
CA SER A 192 -14.53 -11.59 17.49
C SER A 192 -14.24 -13.10 17.56
N GLY A 193 -14.34 -13.84 16.45
CA GLY A 193 -14.08 -15.27 16.39
C GLY A 193 -13.29 -15.68 15.14
N TRP A 194 -12.54 -16.77 15.26
CA TRP A 194 -11.90 -17.43 14.12
C TRP A 194 -12.90 -18.30 13.37
N GLY A 195 -12.85 -18.26 12.05
CA GLY A 195 -13.58 -19.17 11.18
C GLY A 195 -12.98 -20.58 11.12
N PRO A 196 -13.48 -21.43 10.21
CA PRO A 196 -12.90 -22.74 9.93
C PRO A 196 -11.48 -22.61 9.33
N GLU A 197 -10.53 -23.41 9.82
CA GLU A 197 -9.16 -23.45 9.28
C GLU A 197 -9.11 -24.17 7.93
N GLU A 198 -8.43 -23.57 6.96
CA GLU A 198 -8.04 -24.18 5.69
C GLU A 198 -6.54 -24.54 5.75
N THR A 199 -6.22 -25.81 5.99
CA THR A 199 -4.83 -26.27 6.14
C THR A 199 -4.34 -26.99 4.89
N GLN A 200 -3.18 -26.60 4.36
CA GLN A 200 -2.59 -27.23 3.18
C GLN A 200 -1.07 -27.37 3.30
N GLY A 201 -0.55 -28.52 2.87
CA GLY A 201 0.88 -28.80 2.74
C GLY A 201 1.23 -29.34 1.34
N PRO A 202 2.52 -29.54 1.04
CA PRO A 202 3.68 -29.29 1.91
C PRO A 202 3.95 -27.79 2.11
N LEU A 203 4.57 -27.43 3.23
CA LEU A 203 5.00 -26.05 3.49
C LEU A 203 6.18 -25.68 2.57
N PRO A 204 6.05 -24.68 1.67
CA PRO A 204 7.09 -24.26 0.73
C PRO A 204 8.14 -23.31 1.36
N LEU A 205 8.24 -23.30 2.69
CA LEU A 205 9.15 -22.46 3.46
C LEU A 205 10.06 -23.31 4.34
N SER A 206 11.33 -22.91 4.42
CA SER A 206 12.34 -23.54 5.27
C SER A 206 12.75 -22.59 6.40
N SER A 207 12.90 -23.13 7.62
CA SER A 207 13.34 -22.33 8.77
C SER A 207 14.75 -21.81 8.54
N GLY A 208 14.98 -20.53 8.87
CA GLY A 208 16.28 -19.87 8.68
C GLY A 208 16.58 -19.41 7.24
N GLU A 209 15.77 -19.81 6.26
CA GLU A 209 15.94 -19.38 4.88
C GLU A 209 15.16 -18.08 4.60
N PRO A 210 15.71 -17.18 3.76
CA PRO A 210 14.97 -16.02 3.31
C PRO A 210 13.78 -16.45 2.43
N PHE A 211 12.69 -15.71 2.54
CA PHE A 211 11.49 -15.96 1.77
C PHE A 211 10.84 -14.67 1.26
N GLU A 212 10.02 -14.84 0.22
CA GLU A 212 9.14 -13.81 -0.31
C GLU A 212 7.75 -14.44 -0.50
N VAL A 213 6.74 -13.81 0.09
CA VAL A 213 5.33 -14.21 -0.01
C VAL A 213 4.60 -13.10 -0.73
N PHE A 214 3.91 -13.45 -1.81
CA PHE A 214 3.02 -12.56 -2.55
C PHE A 214 1.58 -13.00 -2.29
N ILE A 215 0.75 -12.11 -1.75
CA ILE A 215 -0.68 -12.36 -1.59
C ILE A 215 -1.44 -11.50 -2.60
N HIS A 216 -2.08 -12.15 -3.55
CA HIS A 216 -2.90 -11.53 -4.59
C HIS A 216 -4.37 -11.60 -4.18
N CYS A 217 -5.05 -10.46 -4.18
CA CYS A 217 -6.49 -10.40 -3.93
C CYS A 217 -7.22 -10.42 -5.28
N TYR A 218 -8.09 -11.41 -5.48
CA TYR A 218 -9.02 -11.54 -6.60
C TYR A 218 -10.46 -11.34 -6.10
N GLU A 219 -11.41 -11.23 -7.04
CA GLU A 219 -12.83 -10.96 -6.74
C GLU A 219 -13.45 -11.96 -5.74
N HIS A 220 -13.07 -13.23 -5.83
CA HIS A 220 -13.65 -14.30 -5.02
C HIS A 220 -12.63 -15.09 -4.19
N ALA A 221 -11.36 -14.67 -4.16
CA ALA A 221 -10.30 -15.42 -3.48
C ALA A 221 -9.05 -14.58 -3.19
N PHE A 222 -8.28 -15.01 -2.19
CA PHE A 222 -6.86 -14.66 -2.09
C PHE A 222 -6.03 -15.80 -2.68
N LYS A 223 -5.05 -15.47 -3.52
CA LYS A 223 -4.03 -16.43 -3.94
C LYS A 223 -2.68 -16.09 -3.35
N VAL A 224 -1.93 -17.11 -2.97
CA VAL A 224 -0.59 -16.93 -2.37
C VAL A 224 0.48 -17.56 -3.25
N ARG A 225 1.51 -16.77 -3.57
CA ARG A 225 2.72 -17.24 -4.25
C ARG A 225 3.92 -17.14 -3.32
N ILE A 226 4.82 -18.12 -3.40
CA ILE A 226 6.08 -18.12 -2.66
C ILE A 226 7.19 -18.48 -3.64
N LYS A 227 8.27 -17.68 -3.68
CA LYS A 227 9.43 -17.91 -4.55
C LYS A 227 9.05 -18.23 -6.01
N GLU A 228 8.17 -17.41 -6.59
CA GLU A 228 7.69 -17.50 -7.98
C GLU A 228 6.73 -18.65 -8.32
N GLU A 229 6.42 -19.58 -7.41
CA GLU A 229 5.38 -20.61 -7.62
C GLU A 229 4.03 -20.16 -7.05
N GLU A 230 2.92 -20.41 -7.76
CA GLU A 230 1.55 -20.28 -7.22
C GLU A 230 1.21 -21.53 -6.44
N ILE A 231 0.77 -21.38 -5.19
CA ILE A 231 0.68 -22.51 -4.25
C ILE A 231 -0.72 -22.69 -3.69
N TYR A 232 -1.46 -21.59 -3.51
CA TYR A 232 -2.71 -21.55 -2.73
C TYR A 232 -3.72 -20.58 -3.32
#